data_AF-Q7XZ96-F1
#
_entry.id   AF-Q7XZ96-F1
#
_cell.length_a   1.000
_cell.length_b   1.000
_cell.length_c   1.000
_cell.angle_alpha   90.00
_cell.angle_beta   90.00
_cell.angle_gamma   90.00
#
_symmetry.space_group_name_H-M   'P 1'
#
loop_
_entity.id
_entity.type
_entity.pdbx_description
1 polymer ?
#
loop_
_entity_poly.entity_id
_entity_poly.type
_entity_poly.pdbx_seq_one_letter_code
_entity_poly.pdbx_strand_id
1 'polypeptide(L)'
;GTRVEPIDEYCVQQLKEFDGKKLVCASKEGMDLEESEDDKKKREDEKKACEQLCTVIKEHLGDKVEKVVVSERLSDSPCILVTGEYGWSANMERIMKAQALRDSSLSTYMSSRKTMEINPSNTIVKELRKRVDADKTEKTVKDLVNLLFDTALLTSGFSLEEPNIFAARIHRMIKLGLSIDDDEEEAEVTKSGEDEELPPLEEGASASNMEEVD
;
A
#
# COMPACT_ATOMS: atom_id res chain seq x y z
N GLY A 1 16.28 13.77 4.68
CA GLY A 1 16.04 14.88 3.75
C GLY A 1 15.16 14.38 2.63
N THR A 2 13.90 14.82 2.60
CA THR A 2 12.96 14.53 1.52
C THR A 2 13.44 15.22 0.25
N ARG A 3 13.67 14.46 -0.82
CA ARG A 3 13.99 15.00 -2.17
C ARG A 3 12.88 15.99 -2.55
N VAL A 4 13.23 17.25 -2.74
CA VAL A 4 12.25 18.35 -2.82
C VAL A 4 11.84 18.61 -4.26
N GLU A 5 12.74 18.37 -5.23
CA GLU A 5 12.49 18.66 -6.63
C GLU A 5 12.47 17.38 -7.50
N PRO A 6 11.59 17.29 -8.52
CA PRO A 6 11.58 16.16 -9.45
C PRO A 6 12.91 15.91 -10.16
N ILE A 7 13.70 16.97 -10.38
CA ILE A 7 15.01 16.89 -11.04
C ILE A 7 16.05 16.15 -10.16
N ASP A 8 15.91 16.18 -8.84
CA ASP A 8 16.82 15.53 -7.89
C ASP A 8 16.94 14.02 -8.17
N GLU A 9 15.83 13.38 -8.56
CA GLU A 9 15.81 11.96 -8.89
C GLU A 9 16.69 11.62 -10.10
N TYR A 10 16.68 12.46 -11.14
CA TYR A 10 17.52 12.26 -12.32
C TYR A 10 18.98 12.60 -12.03
N CYS A 11 19.23 13.68 -11.27
CA CYS A 11 20.58 14.08 -10.88
C CYS A 11 21.29 13.00 -10.06
N VAL A 12 20.62 12.48 -9.01
CA VAL A 12 21.21 11.46 -8.12
C VAL A 12 21.38 10.10 -8.82
N GLN A 13 20.57 9.78 -9.84
CA GLN A 13 20.80 8.58 -10.65
C GLN A 13 22.11 8.63 -11.44
N GLN A 14 22.52 9.81 -11.90
CA GLN A 14 23.79 9.99 -12.61
C GLN A 14 24.97 10.19 -11.65
N LEU A 15 24.72 10.80 -10.49
CA LEU A 15 25.73 11.02 -9.44
C LEU A 15 25.94 9.74 -8.63
N LYS A 16 26.76 8.81 -9.14
CA LYS A 16 27.06 7.54 -8.46
C LYS A 16 27.99 7.70 -7.25
N GLU A 17 28.84 8.72 -7.29
CA GLU A 17 29.88 8.96 -6.30
C GLU A 17 30.05 10.47 -6.07
N PHE A 18 30.31 10.85 -4.82
CA PHE A 18 30.71 12.20 -4.45
C PHE A 18 31.87 12.11 -3.45
N ASP A 19 32.99 12.75 -3.77
CA ASP A 19 34.17 12.81 -2.90
C ASP A 19 34.65 11.42 -2.43
N GLY A 20 34.80 10.47 -3.36
CA GLY A 20 35.24 9.11 -3.05
C GLY A 20 34.17 8.21 -2.41
N LYS A 21 32.96 8.74 -2.13
CA LYS A 21 31.90 8.02 -1.42
C LYS A 21 30.75 7.67 -2.36
N LYS A 22 30.40 6.38 -2.40
CA LYS A 22 29.23 5.88 -3.13
C LYS A 22 27.94 6.40 -2.46
N LEU A 23 27.02 6.91 -3.26
CA LEU A 23 25.71 7.34 -2.76
C LEU A 23 24.74 6.15 -2.74
N VAL A 24 24.08 5.93 -1.60
CA VAL A 24 23.09 4.86 -1.40
C VAL A 24 21.75 5.49 -1.05
N CYS A 25 20.67 5.01 -1.67
CA CYS A 25 19.32 5.51 -1.42
C CYS A 25 18.66 4.71 -0.29
N ALA A 26 18.25 5.39 0.79
CA ALA A 26 17.59 4.75 1.94
C ALA A 26 16.24 4.09 1.59
N SER A 27 15.60 4.49 0.49
CA SER A 27 14.33 3.90 0.01
C SER A 27 14.54 2.71 -0.94
N LYS A 28 15.79 2.32 -1.20
CA LYS A 28 16.15 1.19 -2.06
C LYS A 28 16.81 0.07 -1.26
N GLU A 29 16.83 -1.11 -1.85
CA GLU A 29 17.65 -2.23 -1.37
C GLU A 29 19.15 -1.90 -1.42
N GLY A 30 19.95 -2.67 -0.67
CA GLY A 30 21.42 -2.56 -0.68
C GLY A 30 21.98 -1.51 0.30
N MET A 31 21.19 -1.09 1.28
CA MET A 31 21.70 -0.32 2.42
C MET A 31 22.29 -1.30 3.43
N ASP A 32 23.61 -1.28 3.55
CA ASP A 32 24.36 -2.03 4.55
C ASP A 32 24.72 -1.07 5.69
N LEU A 33 24.34 -1.42 6.91
CA LEU A 33 24.69 -0.67 8.11
C LEU A 33 25.81 -1.44 8.80
N GLU A 34 26.88 -0.75 9.20
CA GLU A 34 27.92 -1.39 9.99
C GLU A 34 27.36 -1.82 11.35
N GLU A 35 27.59 -3.07 11.72
CA GLU A 35 27.03 -3.67 12.92
C GLU A 35 28.04 -4.46 13.73
N SER A 36 27.75 -4.61 15.02
CA SER A 36 28.52 -5.49 15.90
C SER A 36 28.23 -6.96 15.59
N GLU A 37 29.19 -7.84 15.91
CA GLU A 37 29.02 -9.30 15.78
C GLU A 37 27.83 -9.83 16.59
N ASP A 38 27.53 -9.22 17.75
CA ASP A 38 26.40 -9.59 18.60
C ASP A 38 25.05 -9.23 17.95
N ASP A 39 24.96 -8.04 17.32
CA ASP A 39 23.75 -7.61 16.60
C ASP A 39 23.50 -8.48 15.37
N LYS A 40 24.56 -8.85 14.67
CA LYS A 40 24.50 -9.75 13.51
C LYS A 40 23.95 -11.12 13.88
N LYS A 41 24.41 -11.70 15.00
CA LYS A 41 23.89 -12.99 15.49
C LYS A 41 22.42 -12.89 15.88
N LYS A 42 22.03 -11.87 16.64
CA LYS A 42 20.64 -11.63 17.02
C LYS A 42 19.74 -11.51 15.79
N ARG A 43 20.25 -10.86 14.74
CA ARG A 43 19.52 -10.73 13.47
C ARG A 43 19.35 -12.04 12.72
N GLU A 44 20.35 -12.90 12.68
CA GLU A 44 20.19 -14.23 12.07
C GLU A 44 19.12 -15.05 12.78
N ASP A 45 19.05 -14.95 14.11
CA ASP A 45 18.02 -15.62 14.89
C ASP A 45 16.62 -15.02 14.64
N GLU A 46 16.52 -13.68 14.53
CA GLU A 46 15.27 -13.00 14.16
C GLU A 46 14.82 -13.33 12.73
N LYS A 47 15.76 -13.43 11.77
CA LYS A 47 15.50 -13.87 10.39
C LYS A 47 14.89 -15.28 10.36
N LYS A 48 15.47 -16.22 11.11
CA LYS A 48 14.94 -17.59 11.23
C LYS A 48 13.57 -17.61 11.91
N ALA A 49 13.41 -16.87 13.00
CA ALA A 49 12.15 -16.80 13.74
C ALA A 49 11.00 -16.19 12.92
N CYS A 50 11.31 -15.30 11.96
CA CYS A 50 10.32 -14.65 11.11
C CYS A 50 10.16 -15.29 9.72
N GLU A 51 10.89 -16.36 9.40
CA GLU A 51 10.87 -16.99 8.07
C GLU A 51 9.47 -17.47 7.66
N GLN A 52 8.75 -18.10 8.60
CA GLN A 52 7.37 -18.53 8.39
C GLN A 52 6.44 -17.33 8.15
N LEU A 53 6.58 -16.26 8.94
CA LEU A 53 5.79 -15.05 8.77
C LEU A 53 6.05 -14.40 7.40
N CYS A 54 7.31 -14.28 6.99
CA CYS A 54 7.68 -13.74 5.67
C CYS A 54 7.04 -14.55 4.54
N THR A 55 7.04 -15.88 4.66
CA THR A 55 6.42 -16.78 3.68
C THR A 55 4.90 -16.54 3.58
N VAL A 56 4.20 -16.51 4.71
CA VAL A 56 2.74 -16.28 4.75
C VAL A 56 2.37 -14.89 4.20
N ILE A 57 3.14 -13.85 4.55
CA ILE A 57 2.93 -12.51 4.02
C ILE A 57 3.11 -12.52 2.49
N LYS A 58 4.16 -13.17 1.98
CA LYS A 58 4.41 -13.27 0.53
C LYS A 58 3.29 -14.02 -0.19
N GLU A 59 2.78 -15.09 0.38
CA GLU A 59 1.64 -15.85 -0.18
C GLU A 59 0.36 -14.99 -0.22
N HIS A 60 0.06 -14.23 0.83
CA HIS A 60 -1.12 -13.37 0.87
C HIS A 60 -1.04 -12.17 -0.06
N LEU A 61 0.16 -11.61 -0.25
CA LEU A 61 0.38 -10.46 -1.12
C LEU A 61 0.62 -10.85 -2.59
N GLY A 62 0.98 -12.11 -2.87
CA GLY A 62 1.17 -12.62 -4.22
C GLY A 62 2.14 -11.76 -5.02
N ASP A 63 1.70 -11.29 -6.19
CA ASP A 63 2.52 -10.50 -7.12
C ASP A 63 2.67 -9.02 -6.72
N LYS A 64 2.01 -8.56 -5.64
CA LYS A 64 2.13 -7.17 -5.16
C LYS A 64 3.52 -6.85 -4.59
N VAL A 65 4.25 -7.88 -4.15
CA VAL A 65 5.62 -7.76 -3.63
C VAL A 65 6.51 -8.79 -4.30
N GLU A 66 7.78 -8.47 -4.52
CA GLU A 66 8.76 -9.42 -5.03
C GLU A 66 9.16 -10.42 -3.94
N LYS A 67 9.53 -9.90 -2.76
CA LYS A 67 9.92 -10.70 -1.59
C LYS A 67 9.56 -9.98 -0.29
N VAL A 68 9.55 -10.74 0.80
CA VAL A 68 9.34 -10.24 2.17
C VAL A 68 10.55 -10.64 2.99
N VAL A 69 11.18 -9.67 3.64
CA VAL A 69 12.43 -9.88 4.41
C VAL A 69 12.37 -9.18 5.75
N VAL A 70 13.22 -9.60 6.69
CA VAL A 70 13.41 -8.88 7.95
C VAL A 70 14.21 -7.61 7.69
N SER A 71 13.73 -6.48 8.20
CA SER A 71 14.39 -5.19 8.05
C SER A 71 15.54 -5.02 9.03
N GLU A 72 16.54 -4.26 8.58
CA GLU A 72 17.73 -3.87 9.35
C GLU A 72 17.71 -2.38 9.71
N ARG A 73 16.79 -1.62 9.10
CA ARG A 73 16.76 -0.15 9.16
C ARG A 73 15.55 0.43 9.91
N LEU A 74 14.59 -0.42 10.29
CA LEU A 74 13.36 0.02 10.96
C LEU A 74 13.53 0.06 12.48
N SER A 75 13.18 1.20 13.08
CA SER A 75 13.07 1.37 14.54
C SER A 75 11.64 1.08 15.01
N ASP A 76 10.71 1.96 14.67
CA ASP A 76 9.37 2.02 15.28
C ASP A 76 8.29 1.45 14.35
N SER A 77 8.46 1.64 13.05
CA SER A 77 7.48 1.20 12.05
C SER A 77 7.41 -0.33 11.97
N PRO A 78 6.22 -0.93 11.79
CA PRO A 78 6.05 -2.38 11.69
C PRO A 78 6.62 -2.94 10.38
N CYS A 79 6.53 -2.18 9.29
CA CYS A 79 7.04 -2.58 7.98
C CYS A 79 7.28 -1.35 7.08
N ILE A 80 8.06 -1.54 6.02
CA ILE A 80 8.28 -0.56 4.97
C ILE A 80 8.33 -1.25 3.61
N LEU A 81 8.01 -0.51 2.55
CA LEU A 81 8.26 -0.95 1.18
C LEU A 81 9.49 -0.25 0.63
N VAL A 82 10.42 -1.05 0.12
CA VAL A 82 11.61 -0.60 -0.61
C VAL A 82 11.54 -1.09 -2.05
N THR A 83 12.19 -0.38 -2.95
CA THR A 83 12.33 -0.82 -4.35
C THR A 83 13.70 -1.46 -4.55
N GLY A 84 13.80 -2.38 -5.52
CA GLY A 84 15.10 -2.91 -5.94
C GLY A 84 16.10 -1.80 -6.31
N GLU A 85 17.40 -2.10 -6.24
CA GLU A 85 18.50 -1.13 -6.47
C GLU A 85 18.34 -0.36 -7.80
N TYR A 86 17.94 -1.08 -8.86
CA TYR A 86 17.74 -0.53 -10.21
C TYR A 86 16.29 -0.12 -10.51
N GLY A 87 15.36 -0.34 -9.58
CA GLY A 87 13.95 0.02 -9.74
C GLY A 87 13.69 1.53 -9.58
N TRP A 88 12.48 1.95 -9.96
CA TRP A 88 12.03 3.32 -9.70
C TRP A 88 11.73 3.50 -8.21
N SER A 89 12.23 4.59 -7.63
CA SER A 89 11.82 4.99 -6.28
C SER A 89 10.33 5.38 -6.28
N ALA A 90 9.71 5.43 -5.10
CA ALA A 90 8.33 5.92 -4.97
C ALA A 90 8.13 7.33 -5.56
N ASN A 91 9.13 8.20 -5.41
CA ASN A 91 9.09 9.55 -5.96
C ASN A 91 9.24 9.54 -7.50
N MET A 92 10.15 8.72 -8.04
CA MET A 92 10.30 8.56 -9.49
C MET A 92 9.04 7.96 -10.12
N GLU A 93 8.42 6.97 -9.47
CA GLU A 93 7.15 6.37 -9.92
C GLU A 93 6.05 7.44 -10.03
N ARG A 94 5.96 8.34 -9.05
CA ARG A 94 5.00 9.45 -9.07
C ARG A 94 5.26 10.43 -10.21
N ILE A 95 6.52 10.82 -10.44
CA ILE A 95 6.92 11.71 -11.54
C ILE A 95 6.60 11.07 -12.89
N MET A 96 6.95 9.80 -13.07
CA MET A 96 6.71 9.05 -14.31
C MET A 96 5.20 8.89 -14.60
N LYS A 97 4.40 8.53 -13.59
CA LYS A 97 2.93 8.45 -13.72
C LYS A 97 2.32 9.79 -14.11
N ALA A 98 2.81 10.90 -13.54
CA ALA A 98 2.35 12.25 -13.89
C ALA A 98 2.75 12.68 -15.31
N GLN A 99 3.78 12.08 -15.91
CA GLN A 99 4.29 12.46 -17.22
C GLN A 99 3.64 11.73 -18.40
N ALA A 100 2.78 10.73 -18.17
CA ALA A 100 1.76 10.08 -19.04
C ALA A 100 2.05 9.78 -20.54
N LEU A 101 3.18 10.19 -21.11
CA LEU A 101 3.57 10.10 -22.52
C LEU A 101 4.72 9.12 -22.77
N ARG A 102 5.19 8.41 -21.72
CA ARG A 102 6.21 7.38 -21.87
C ARG A 102 5.57 5.99 -21.92
N ASP A 103 6.07 5.18 -22.85
CA ASP A 103 5.66 3.81 -23.16
C ASP A 103 5.28 2.97 -21.91
N SER A 104 4.02 2.53 -21.85
CA SER A 104 3.45 1.74 -20.74
C SER A 104 4.21 0.44 -20.46
N SER A 105 4.93 -0.11 -21.44
CA SER A 105 5.66 -1.37 -21.30
C SER A 105 6.87 -1.28 -20.35
N LEU A 106 7.57 -0.14 -20.32
CA LEU A 106 8.69 0.12 -19.41
C LEU A 106 8.22 0.40 -17.97
N SER A 107 7.01 0.94 -17.82
CA SER A 107 6.40 1.28 -16.53
C SER A 107 6.10 0.03 -15.70
N THR A 108 5.56 -1.03 -16.31
CA THR A 108 5.16 -2.26 -15.60
C THR A 108 6.35 -3.03 -15.04
N TYR A 109 7.47 -3.09 -15.76
CA TYR A 109 8.66 -3.82 -15.30
C TYR A 109 9.42 -3.08 -14.18
N MET A 110 9.45 -1.74 -14.21
CA MET A 110 10.16 -0.94 -13.22
C MET A 110 9.34 -0.56 -11.99
N SER A 111 8.00 -0.61 -12.07
CA SER A 111 7.09 -0.30 -10.95
C SER A 111 6.74 -1.53 -10.07
N SER A 112 6.97 -2.75 -10.55
CA SER A 112 6.41 -3.99 -9.94
C SER A 112 7.30 -4.67 -8.89
N ARG A 113 8.54 -4.24 -8.70
CA ARG A 113 9.52 -4.95 -7.86
C ARG A 113 9.69 -4.26 -6.50
N LYS A 114 8.65 -4.35 -5.66
CA LYS A 114 8.66 -3.84 -4.28
C LYS A 114 9.00 -4.97 -3.32
N THR A 115 9.92 -4.72 -2.41
CA THR A 115 10.24 -5.63 -1.30
C THR A 115 9.64 -5.08 -0.03
N MET A 116 8.92 -5.93 0.70
CA MET A 116 8.40 -5.58 2.02
C MET A 116 9.41 -5.98 3.07
N GLU A 117 9.96 -5.00 3.79
CA GLU A 117 10.79 -5.27 4.96
C GLU A 117 9.93 -5.19 6.22
N ILE A 118 9.98 -6.21 7.09
CA ILE A 118 9.22 -6.28 8.34
C ILE A 118 10.14 -6.06 9.56
N ASN A 119 9.62 -5.40 10.59
CA ASN A 119 10.36 -5.14 11.82
C ASN A 119 10.04 -6.20 12.89
N PRO A 120 10.95 -7.13 13.20
CA PRO A 120 10.71 -8.24 14.12
C PRO A 120 10.56 -7.76 15.58
N SER A 121 11.04 -6.56 15.90
CA SER A 121 10.96 -5.98 17.24
C SER A 121 9.62 -5.31 17.52
N ASN A 122 8.86 -4.93 16.47
CA ASN A 122 7.58 -4.24 16.58
C ASN A 122 6.48 -5.16 17.14
N THR A 123 5.65 -4.62 18.05
CA THR A 123 4.59 -5.39 18.73
C THR A 123 3.57 -5.98 17.76
N ILE A 124 3.19 -5.25 16.70
CA ILE A 124 2.24 -5.73 15.69
C ILE A 124 2.81 -6.94 14.97
N VAL A 125 4.08 -6.90 14.56
CA VAL A 125 4.74 -8.00 13.84
C VAL A 125 4.91 -9.22 14.74
N LYS A 126 5.27 -9.03 16.01
CA LYS A 126 5.35 -10.12 17.00
C LYS A 126 4.01 -10.82 17.19
N GLU A 127 2.93 -10.05 17.24
CA GLU A 127 1.58 -10.54 17.51
C GLU A 127 0.94 -11.16 16.26
N LEU A 128 1.30 -10.66 15.07
CA LEU A 128 1.00 -11.28 13.79
C LEU A 128 1.72 -12.62 13.64
N ARG A 129 3.00 -12.71 14.05
CA ARG A 129 3.76 -13.97 14.04
C ARG A 129 3.07 -15.05 14.87
N LYS A 130 2.67 -14.73 16.10
CA LYS A 130 1.95 -15.69 16.97
C LYS A 130 0.64 -16.19 16.34
N ARG A 131 -0.11 -15.31 15.68
CA ARG A 131 -1.35 -15.70 14.97
C ARG A 131 -1.05 -16.65 13.82
N VAL A 132 -0.04 -16.33 13.01
CA VAL A 132 0.40 -17.18 11.90
C VAL A 132 0.91 -18.54 12.38
N ASP A 133 1.56 -18.60 13.55
CA ASP A 133 2.02 -19.84 14.16
C ASP A 133 0.86 -20.70 14.69
N ALA A 134 -0.25 -20.09 15.09
CA ALA A 134 -1.44 -20.78 15.57
C ALA A 134 -2.37 -21.23 14.43
N ASP A 135 -2.70 -20.33 13.49
CA ASP A 135 -3.49 -20.62 12.30
C ASP A 135 -3.05 -19.73 11.13
N LYS A 136 -2.55 -20.37 10.07
CA LYS A 136 -2.06 -19.71 8.85
C LYS A 136 -3.18 -19.23 7.93
N THR A 137 -4.40 -19.73 8.12
CA THR A 137 -5.54 -19.53 7.21
C THR A 137 -6.60 -18.58 7.74
N GLU A 138 -6.35 -17.96 8.90
CA GLU A 138 -7.26 -17.01 9.49
C GLU A 138 -7.52 -15.84 8.51
N LYS A 139 -8.78 -15.65 8.12
CA LYS A 139 -9.21 -14.54 7.26
C LYS A 139 -8.72 -13.18 7.81
N THR A 140 -8.69 -13.04 9.12
CA THR A 140 -8.16 -11.89 9.85
C THR A 140 -6.68 -11.63 9.53
N VAL A 141 -5.84 -12.66 9.47
CA VAL A 141 -4.40 -12.53 9.15
C VAL A 141 -4.23 -11.96 7.74
N LYS A 142 -4.98 -12.49 6.76
CA LYS A 142 -4.95 -11.97 5.38
C LYS A 142 -5.38 -10.51 5.32
N ASP A 143 -6.45 -10.13 6.01
CA ASP A 143 -6.92 -8.74 6.05
C ASP A 143 -5.90 -7.81 6.72
N LEU A 144 -5.31 -8.22 7.86
CA LEU A 144 -4.26 -7.46 8.54
C LEU A 144 -3.00 -7.29 7.69
N VAL A 145 -2.56 -8.34 6.98
CA VAL A 145 -1.40 -8.27 6.09
C VAL A 145 -1.64 -7.29 4.95
N ASN A 146 -2.82 -7.32 4.31
CA ASN A 146 -3.13 -6.37 3.25
C ASN A 146 -3.23 -4.93 3.80
N LEU A 147 -3.77 -4.75 5.01
CA LEU A 147 -3.82 -3.42 5.65
C LEU A 147 -2.42 -2.88 5.97
N LEU A 148 -1.53 -3.73 6.50
CA LEU A 148 -0.12 -3.37 6.73
C LEU A 148 0.59 -2.99 5.43
N PHE A 149 0.34 -3.74 4.36
CA PHE A 149 0.89 -3.45 3.04
C PHE A 149 0.41 -2.10 2.49
N ASP A 150 -0.89 -1.84 2.51
CA ASP A 150 -1.44 -0.57 2.00
C ASP A 150 -0.97 0.63 2.84
N THR A 151 -0.86 0.45 4.16
CA THR A 151 -0.28 1.46 5.05
C THR A 151 1.20 1.69 4.71
N ALA A 152 1.96 0.63 4.46
CA ALA A 152 3.36 0.72 4.05
C ALA A 152 3.52 1.43 2.69
N LEU A 153 2.61 1.21 1.73
CA LEU A 153 2.59 1.93 0.45
C LEU A 153 2.51 3.43 0.69
N LEU A 154 1.56 3.87 1.52
CA LEU A 154 1.37 5.28 1.85
C LEU A 154 2.60 5.88 2.55
N THR A 155 3.12 5.22 3.58
CA THR A 155 4.26 5.74 4.34
C THR A 155 5.57 5.74 3.54
N SER A 156 5.72 4.80 2.60
CA SER A 156 6.84 4.77 1.66
C SER A 156 6.69 5.74 0.49
N GLY A 157 5.55 6.43 0.38
CA GLY A 157 5.27 7.43 -0.65
C GLY A 157 4.79 6.87 -1.98
N PHE A 158 4.39 5.60 -2.05
CA PHE A 158 3.75 5.03 -3.23
C PHE A 158 2.28 5.44 -3.30
N SER A 159 1.70 5.36 -4.49
CA SER A 159 0.27 5.54 -4.69
C SER A 159 -0.49 4.25 -4.40
N LEU A 160 -1.68 4.37 -3.78
CA LEU A 160 -2.63 3.26 -3.70
C LEU A 160 -3.26 3.01 -5.06
N GLU A 161 -3.31 1.74 -5.47
CA GLU A 161 -3.98 1.32 -6.72
C GLU A 161 -5.50 1.32 -6.57
N GLU A 162 -5.99 0.87 -5.40
CA GLU A 162 -7.43 0.70 -5.13
C GLU A 162 -7.83 1.39 -3.82
N PRO A 163 -7.94 2.74 -3.78
CA PRO A 163 -8.24 3.48 -2.55
C PRO A 163 -9.55 3.07 -1.87
N ASN A 164 -10.56 2.70 -2.67
CA ASN A 164 -11.87 2.27 -2.16
C ASN A 164 -11.78 0.94 -1.40
N ILE A 165 -10.94 -0.01 -1.85
CA ILE A 165 -10.73 -1.29 -1.18
C ILE A 165 -9.99 -1.08 0.14
N PHE A 166 -8.99 -0.20 0.14
CA PHE A 166 -8.29 0.19 1.36
C PHE A 166 -9.24 0.85 2.38
N ALA A 167 -10.07 1.80 1.95
CA ALA A 167 -11.06 2.45 2.79
C ALA A 167 -12.08 1.44 3.37
N ALA A 168 -12.61 0.54 2.55
CA ALA A 168 -13.52 -0.52 2.99
C ALA A 168 -12.88 -1.42 4.06
N ARG A 169 -11.58 -1.72 3.93
CA ARG A 169 -10.86 -2.50 4.95
C ARG A 169 -10.67 -1.74 6.26
N ILE A 170 -10.36 -0.44 6.19
CA ILE A 170 -10.32 0.42 7.38
C ILE A 170 -11.69 0.45 8.07
N HIS A 171 -12.77 0.64 7.32
CA HIS A 171 -14.13 0.67 7.88
C HIS A 171 -14.46 -0.66 8.58
N ARG A 172 -14.13 -1.81 7.99
CA ARG A 172 -14.29 -3.12 8.65
C ARG A 172 -13.50 -3.22 9.95
N MET A 173 -12.26 -2.73 9.99
CA MET A 173 -11.45 -2.74 11.22
C MET A 173 -12.02 -1.82 12.30
N ILE A 174 -12.59 -0.68 11.90
CA ILE A 174 -13.28 0.24 12.83
C ILE A 174 -14.53 -0.44 13.41
N LYS A 175 -15.35 -1.10 12.57
CA LYS A 175 -16.51 -1.87 13.02
C LYS A 175 -16.13 -2.96 14.02
N LEU A 176 -15.10 -3.76 13.71
CA LEU A 176 -14.56 -4.77 14.63
C LEU A 176 -14.07 -4.15 15.95
N GLY A 177 -13.39 -3.01 15.90
CA GLY A 177 -12.92 -2.29 17.09
C GLY A 177 -14.04 -1.71 17.95
N LEU A 178 -15.18 -1.37 17.33
CA LEU A 178 -16.38 -0.88 18.00
C LEU A 178 -17.37 -2.01 18.37
N SER A 179 -17.06 -3.27 18.02
CA SER A 179 -17.95 -4.42 18.19
C SER A 179 -19.32 -4.23 17.50
N ILE A 180 -19.32 -3.59 16.34
CA ILE A 180 -20.51 -3.45 15.48
C ILE A 180 -20.57 -4.70 14.60
N ASP A 181 -21.65 -5.48 14.73
CA ASP A 181 -21.88 -6.64 13.87
C ASP A 181 -22.28 -6.17 12.47
N ASP A 182 -21.68 -6.79 11.44
CA ASP A 182 -21.94 -6.45 10.02
C ASP A 182 -23.42 -6.64 9.61
N ASP A 183 -24.24 -7.28 10.45
CA ASP A 183 -25.67 -7.56 10.25
C ASP A 183 -26.59 -6.35 10.51
N GLU A 184 -26.13 -5.29 11.21
CA GLU A 184 -26.99 -4.14 11.55
C GLU A 184 -27.18 -3.16 10.38
N GLU A 185 -26.23 -3.06 9.44
CA GLU A 185 -26.29 -2.08 8.34
C GLU A 185 -27.18 -2.53 7.16
N GLU A 186 -27.32 -3.83 6.90
CA GLU A 186 -28.26 -4.31 5.84
C GLU A 186 -29.74 -4.06 6.21
N ALA A 187 -30.04 -3.91 7.51
CA ALA A 187 -31.38 -3.64 8.02
C ALA A 187 -31.80 -2.15 7.92
N GLU A 188 -30.85 -1.22 7.81
CA GLU A 188 -31.13 0.22 7.71
C GLU A 188 -31.26 0.67 6.24
N VAL A 189 -30.43 0.14 5.33
CA VAL A 189 -30.48 0.47 3.90
C VAL A 189 -31.79 0.02 3.24
N THR A 190 -32.39 -1.06 3.75
CA THR A 190 -33.68 -1.57 3.27
C THR A 190 -34.88 -0.75 3.75
N LYS A 191 -34.75 0.06 4.81
CA LYS A 191 -35.85 0.93 5.30
C LYS A 191 -35.93 2.29 4.61
N SER A 192 -34.85 2.75 3.98
CA SER A 192 -34.81 4.06 3.32
C SER A 192 -35.16 4.03 1.82
N GLY A 193 -35.46 2.86 1.25
CA GLY A 193 -35.64 2.68 -0.20
C GLY A 193 -37.08 2.59 -0.72
N GLU A 194 -38.12 2.68 0.14
CA GLU A 194 -39.52 2.41 -0.27
C GLU A 194 -40.41 3.66 -0.48
N ASP A 195 -39.94 4.90 -0.31
CA ASP A 195 -40.80 6.11 -0.38
C ASP A 195 -40.28 7.23 -1.32
N GLU A 196 -39.75 6.90 -2.51
CA GLU A 196 -39.69 7.86 -3.62
C GLU A 196 -40.62 7.42 -4.76
N GLU A 197 -41.92 7.51 -4.50
CA GLU A 197 -42.97 7.45 -5.52
C GLU A 197 -42.89 8.73 -6.39
N LEU A 198 -42.23 8.61 -7.55
CA LEU A 198 -42.21 9.64 -8.60
C LEU A 198 -43.66 9.98 -9.00
N PRO A 199 -44.09 11.26 -9.01
CA PRO A 199 -45.45 11.61 -9.38
C PRO A 199 -45.68 11.35 -10.88
N PRO A 200 -46.90 10.93 -11.27
CA PRO A 200 -47.20 10.62 -12.67
C PRO A 200 -47.24 11.90 -13.50
N LEU A 201 -46.52 11.88 -14.63
CA LEU A 201 -46.59 12.91 -15.65
C LEU A 201 -47.96 12.83 -16.35
N GLU A 202 -48.85 13.79 -16.10
CA GLU A 202 -50.09 13.95 -16.85
C GLU A 202 -49.80 14.44 -18.28
N GLU A 203 -50.19 13.64 -19.28
CA GLU A 203 -50.45 14.12 -20.64
C GLU A 203 -51.77 14.89 -20.67
N GLY A 204 -51.73 16.16 -21.09
CA GLY A 204 -52.93 16.98 -21.26
C GLY A 204 -52.68 18.18 -22.16
N ALA A 205 -52.95 18.01 -23.46
CA ALA A 205 -52.89 19.04 -24.48
C ALA A 205 -53.84 20.22 -24.19
N SER A 206 -53.41 21.45 -24.51
CA SER A 206 -54.29 22.47 -25.09
C SER A 206 -53.50 23.51 -25.89
N ALA A 207 -53.93 23.65 -27.13
CA ALA A 207 -53.45 24.57 -28.14
C ALA A 207 -53.94 26.01 -27.91
N SER A 208 -53.14 27.00 -28.33
CA SER A 208 -53.67 28.25 -28.90
C SER A 208 -52.59 29.06 -29.63
N ASN A 209 -52.72 29.11 -30.96
CA ASN A 209 -52.45 30.18 -31.96
C ASN A 209 -51.26 31.13 -31.78
N MET A 210 -50.31 31.21 -32.73
CA MET A 210 -50.35 31.80 -34.10
C MET A 210 -50.22 33.34 -34.09
N GLU A 211 -49.06 33.86 -34.54
CA GLU A 211 -48.98 34.97 -35.51
C GLU A 211 -47.55 35.10 -36.07
N GLU A 212 -47.40 34.90 -37.39
CA GLU A 212 -46.32 35.44 -38.22
C GLU A 212 -46.52 36.95 -38.36
N VAL A 213 -45.43 37.73 -38.40
CA VAL A 213 -45.36 38.96 -39.21
C VAL A 213 -43.90 39.37 -39.50
N ASP A 214 -43.60 39.39 -40.80
CA ASP A 214 -42.51 39.96 -41.62
C ASP A 214 -41.03 39.60 -41.35
#